data_AF-A0A1R2ALI1-F1
#
_entry.id   AF-A0A1R2ALI1-F1
#
_cell.length_a   1.000
_cell.length_b   1.000
_cell.length_c   1.000
_cell.angle_alpha   90.00
_cell.angle_beta   90.00
_cell.angle_gamma   90.00
#
_symmetry.space_group_name_H-M   'P 1'
#
loop_
_entity.id
_entity.type
_entity.pdbx_description
1 polymer ?
#
loop_
_entity_poly.entity_id
_entity_poly.type
_entity_poly.pdbx_seq_one_letter_code
_entity_poly.pdbx_strand_id
1 'polypeptide(L)'
;MDFSCYQPECSLKAVWECTCNKHFCESHISAHSNESNCEIDLIEVKYSLVIEKNIEVINVLREVRAYLIKAAEKNIIEVNKCLIESSLLAEDIKVAEKKILEVNKCLIESLLFVEEKEVNCENYALKNNAENIQETINWARALNLQNREEITLSLSVVQLLSIKSEEENKNINNDILKRKFKAMDTDSKINFMVQNNYESVKDNFVDDADCYQV
;
A
#
# COMPACT_ATOMS: atom_id res chain seq x y z
N MET A 1 -49.67 -26.19 48.88
CA MET A 1 -49.68 -25.80 50.29
C MET A 1 -49.53 -27.06 51.11
N ASP A 2 -48.69 -27.04 52.13
CA ASP A 2 -48.49 -28.19 53.02
C ASP A 2 -49.02 -27.81 54.41
N PHE A 3 -50.20 -28.31 54.74
CA PHE A 3 -50.84 -28.11 56.03
C PHE A 3 -50.67 -29.39 56.85
N SER A 4 -50.16 -29.24 58.08
CA SER A 4 -50.00 -30.33 59.03
C SER A 4 -51.19 -30.39 59.98
N CYS A 5 -51.53 -31.58 60.47
CA CYS A 5 -52.56 -31.70 61.50
C CYS A 5 -52.13 -30.97 62.79
N TYR A 6 -53.06 -30.23 63.39
CA TYR A 6 -52.85 -29.48 64.62
C TYR A 6 -52.71 -30.37 65.87
N GLN A 7 -53.20 -31.62 65.81
CA GLN A 7 -53.12 -32.54 66.93
C GLN A 7 -51.65 -32.84 67.28
N PRO A 8 -51.23 -32.67 68.55
CA PRO A 8 -49.88 -33.01 68.98
C PRO A 8 -49.53 -34.44 68.58
N GLU A 9 -48.27 -34.65 68.18
CA GLU A 9 -47.73 -35.96 67.77
C GLU A 9 -48.38 -36.56 66.50
N CYS A 10 -49.28 -35.84 65.82
CA CYS A 10 -49.82 -36.26 64.54
C CYS A 10 -48.94 -35.77 63.39
N SER A 11 -48.36 -36.71 62.64
CA SER A 11 -47.57 -36.43 61.43
C SER A 11 -48.39 -36.46 60.14
N LEU A 12 -49.71 -36.66 60.24
CA LEU A 12 -50.58 -36.75 59.07
C LEU A 12 -50.81 -35.38 58.45
N LYS A 13 -50.93 -35.37 57.12
CA LYS A 13 -51.33 -34.19 56.36
C LYS A 13 -52.75 -33.78 56.73
N ALA A 14 -52.96 -32.48 56.89
CA ALA A 14 -54.30 -31.95 57.10
C ALA A 14 -55.08 -31.89 55.78
N VAL A 15 -56.37 -32.24 55.88
CA VAL A 15 -57.33 -32.24 54.76
C VAL A 15 -58.48 -31.27 55.04
N TRP A 16 -58.67 -30.92 56.32
CA TRP A 16 -59.77 -30.10 56.81
C TRP A 16 -59.24 -28.83 57.48
N GLU A 17 -59.91 -27.71 57.25
CA GLU A 17 -59.66 -26.44 57.93
C GLU A 17 -60.89 -26.07 58.75
N CYS A 18 -60.67 -25.75 60.02
CA CYS A 18 -61.71 -25.30 60.92
C CYS A 18 -61.74 -23.76 60.95
N THR A 19 -62.92 -23.18 61.17
CA THR A 19 -63.12 -21.75 61.42
C THR A 19 -62.30 -21.17 62.57
N CYS A 20 -61.77 -22.02 63.47
CA CYS A 20 -60.80 -21.60 64.48
C CYS A 20 -59.34 -21.47 63.95
N ASN A 21 -59.15 -21.47 62.63
CA ASN A 21 -57.86 -21.42 61.92
C ASN A 21 -56.92 -22.60 62.26
N LYS A 22 -57.48 -23.75 62.63
CA LYS A 22 -56.74 -25.00 62.87
C LYS A 22 -56.99 -25.98 61.73
N HIS A 23 -55.95 -26.75 61.40
CA HIS A 23 -55.99 -27.72 60.31
C HIS A 23 -55.95 -29.15 60.88
N PHE A 24 -56.74 -30.07 60.32
CA PHE A 24 -56.84 -31.44 60.84
C PHE A 24 -56.80 -32.48 59.72
N CYS A 25 -56.29 -33.66 60.04
CA CYS A 25 -56.46 -34.85 59.21
C CYS A 25 -57.85 -35.45 59.40
N GLU A 26 -58.19 -36.43 58.54
CA GLU A 26 -59.45 -37.18 58.56
C GLU A 26 -59.84 -37.74 59.94
N SER A 27 -58.85 -38.21 60.72
CA SER A 27 -59.11 -38.88 62.01
C SER A 27 -59.37 -37.92 63.16
N HIS A 28 -58.72 -36.75 63.16
CA HIS A 28 -58.79 -35.80 64.28
C HIS A 28 -59.87 -34.74 64.11
N ILE A 29 -60.37 -34.54 62.88
CA ILE A 29 -61.39 -33.54 62.62
C ILE A 29 -62.71 -33.85 63.34
N SER A 30 -63.10 -35.13 63.41
CA SER A 30 -64.33 -35.55 64.09
C SER A 30 -64.29 -35.26 65.59
N ALA A 31 -63.15 -35.53 66.24
CA ALA A 31 -62.97 -35.22 67.66
C ALA A 31 -63.09 -33.72 67.91
N HIS A 32 -62.41 -32.92 67.09
CA HIS A 32 -62.48 -31.46 67.20
C HIS A 32 -63.88 -30.91 66.94
N SER A 33 -64.56 -31.38 65.89
CA SER A 33 -65.92 -30.96 65.52
C SER A 33 -66.92 -31.15 66.66
N ASN A 34 -66.87 -32.33 67.28
CA ASN A 34 -67.77 -32.71 68.38
C ASN A 34 -67.54 -31.87 69.65
N GLU A 35 -66.33 -31.40 69.90
CA GLU A 35 -65.98 -30.64 71.11
C GLU A 35 -66.19 -29.13 70.97
N SER A 36 -66.05 -28.59 69.76
CA SER A 36 -65.88 -27.15 69.53
C SER A 36 -67.06 -26.45 68.86
N ASN A 37 -68.05 -27.19 68.34
CA ASN A 37 -69.17 -26.65 67.55
C ASN A 37 -68.73 -25.71 66.42
N CYS A 38 -67.52 -25.89 65.89
CA CYS A 38 -66.98 -25.08 64.82
C CYS A 38 -67.39 -25.61 63.44
N GLU A 39 -67.57 -24.71 62.49
CA GLU A 39 -67.70 -25.08 61.07
C GLU A 39 -66.34 -25.50 60.50
N ILE A 40 -66.38 -26.46 59.58
CA ILE A 40 -65.22 -27.12 59.01
C ILE A 40 -65.40 -27.17 57.49
N ASP A 41 -64.35 -26.77 56.78
CA ASP A 41 -64.27 -26.82 55.34
C ASP A 41 -63.20 -27.82 54.89
N LEU A 42 -63.47 -28.48 53.76
CA LEU A 42 -62.44 -29.26 53.08
C LEU A 42 -61.43 -28.29 52.44
N ILE A 43 -60.15 -28.40 52.80
CA ILE A 43 -59.07 -27.52 52.30
C ILE A 43 -59.04 -27.54 50.77
N GLU A 44 -59.16 -28.72 50.17
CA GLU A 44 -59.14 -28.87 48.71
C GLU A 44 -60.25 -28.06 48.02
N VAL A 45 -61.47 -28.10 48.56
CA VAL A 45 -62.61 -27.35 48.01
C VAL A 45 -62.41 -25.84 48.23
N LYS A 46 -62.03 -25.44 49.44
CA LYS A 46 -61.82 -24.03 49.80
C LYS A 46 -60.75 -23.35 48.93
N TYR A 47 -59.66 -24.05 48.63
CA TYR A 47 -58.55 -23.50 47.85
C TYR A 47 -58.54 -23.96 46.37
N SER A 48 -59.56 -24.68 45.89
CA SER A 48 -59.66 -25.21 44.52
C SER A 48 -59.35 -24.16 43.45
N LEU A 49 -60.03 -23.01 43.49
CA LEU A 49 -59.81 -21.90 42.55
C LEU A 49 -58.37 -21.36 42.58
N VAL A 50 -57.76 -21.32 43.76
CA VAL A 50 -56.37 -20.87 43.93
C VAL A 50 -55.40 -21.90 43.34
N ILE A 51 -55.68 -23.19 43.53
CA ILE A 51 -54.88 -24.29 42.96
C ILE A 51 -54.97 -24.25 41.42
N GLU A 52 -56.17 -24.13 40.86
CA GLU A 52 -56.39 -24.03 39.41
C GLU A 52 -55.64 -22.83 38.82
N LYS A 53 -55.77 -21.64 39.44
CA LYS A 53 -55.06 -20.44 38.99
C LYS A 53 -53.54 -20.57 39.08
N ASN A 54 -53.02 -21.22 40.12
CA ASN A 54 -51.59 -21.48 40.22
C ASN A 54 -51.09 -22.43 39.12
N ILE A 55 -51.86 -23.46 38.76
CA ILE A 55 -51.51 -24.36 37.65
C ILE A 55 -51.49 -23.59 36.33
N GLU A 56 -52.49 -22.74 36.07
CA GLU A 56 -52.56 -21.87 34.89
C GLU A 56 -51.32 -20.97 34.80
N VAL A 57 -50.98 -20.27 35.87
CA VAL A 57 -49.78 -19.40 35.94
C VAL A 57 -48.49 -20.18 35.69
N ILE A 58 -48.34 -21.37 36.28
CA ILE A 58 -47.16 -22.22 36.07
C ILE A 58 -47.03 -22.61 34.59
N ASN A 59 -48.14 -22.94 33.93
CA ASN A 59 -48.14 -23.30 32.51
C ASN A 59 -47.75 -22.10 31.63
N VAL A 60 -48.31 -20.93 31.88
CA VAL A 60 -47.92 -19.69 31.19
C VAL A 60 -46.43 -19.39 31.39
N LEU A 61 -45.91 -19.52 32.61
CA LEU A 61 -44.49 -19.32 32.89
C LEU A 61 -43.60 -20.31 32.14
N ARG A 62 -44.03 -21.57 31.99
CA ARG A 62 -43.31 -22.59 31.20
C ARG A 62 -43.28 -22.21 29.71
N GLU A 63 -44.39 -21.74 29.17
CA GLU A 63 -44.47 -21.29 27.77
C GLU A 63 -43.59 -20.07 27.51
N VAL A 64 -43.67 -19.05 28.38
CA VAL A 64 -42.82 -17.85 28.29
C VAL A 64 -41.35 -18.23 28.39
N ARG A 65 -40.97 -19.11 29.31
CA ARG A 65 -39.60 -19.62 29.42
C ARG A 65 -39.15 -20.30 28.12
N ALA A 66 -39.98 -21.15 27.53
CA ALA A 66 -39.64 -21.82 26.28
C ALA A 66 -39.47 -20.83 25.12
N TYR A 67 -40.32 -19.80 25.05
CA TYR A 67 -40.19 -18.73 24.06
C TYR A 67 -38.87 -17.94 24.23
N LEU A 68 -38.54 -17.55 25.46
CA LEU A 68 -37.31 -16.81 25.76
C LEU A 68 -36.06 -17.63 25.44
N ILE A 69 -36.06 -18.94 25.72
CA ILE A 69 -34.95 -19.84 25.35
C ILE A 69 -34.76 -19.85 23.83
N LYS A 70 -35.84 -20.06 23.06
CA LYS A 70 -35.76 -20.06 21.58
C LYS A 70 -35.30 -18.72 21.02
N ALA A 71 -35.75 -17.61 21.59
CA ALA A 71 -35.33 -16.28 21.19
C ALA A 71 -33.83 -16.05 21.48
N ALA A 72 -33.36 -16.49 22.66
CA ALA A 72 -31.95 -16.42 23.02
C ALA A 72 -31.07 -17.29 22.09
N GLU A 73 -31.50 -18.52 21.79
CA GLU A 73 -30.79 -19.41 20.85
C GLU A 73 -30.64 -18.76 19.46
N LYS A 74 -31.72 -18.18 18.94
CA LYS A 74 -31.69 -17.47 17.65
C LYS A 74 -30.69 -16.31 17.67
N ASN A 75 -30.72 -15.48 18.71
CA ASN A 75 -29.82 -14.34 18.84
C ASN A 75 -28.36 -14.78 18.98
N ILE A 76 -28.07 -15.85 19.72
CA ILE A 76 -26.72 -16.41 19.86
C ILE A 76 -26.18 -16.87 18.49
N ILE A 77 -27.00 -17.56 17.69
CA ILE A 77 -26.61 -18.00 16.34
C ILE A 77 -26.29 -16.80 15.44
N GLU A 78 -27.11 -15.75 15.47
CA GLU A 78 -26.92 -14.56 14.66
C GLU A 78 -25.65 -13.78 15.05
N VAL A 79 -25.42 -13.59 16.36
CA VAL A 79 -24.20 -12.96 16.88
C VAL A 79 -22.96 -13.75 16.48
N ASN A 80 -22.99 -15.08 16.61
CA ASN A 80 -21.86 -15.93 16.22
C ASN A 80 -21.55 -15.83 14.72
N LYS A 81 -22.57 -15.73 13.86
CA LYS A 81 -22.38 -15.53 12.43
C LYS A 81 -21.65 -14.21 12.15
N CYS A 82 -22.09 -13.11 12.76
CA CYS A 82 -21.45 -11.80 12.61
C CYS A 82 -20.00 -11.79 13.13
N LEU A 83 -19.72 -12.49 14.23
CA LEU A 83 -18.35 -12.61 14.76
C LEU A 83 -17.41 -13.35 13.80
N ILE A 84 -17.87 -14.44 13.18
CA ILE A 84 -17.08 -15.18 12.19
C ILE A 84 -16.79 -14.29 10.97
N GLU A 85 -17.81 -13.60 10.44
CA GLU A 85 -17.66 -12.68 9.30
C GLU A 85 -16.67 -11.55 9.61
N SER A 86 -16.75 -10.96 10.80
CA SER A 86 -15.81 -9.92 11.25
C SER A 86 -14.37 -10.43 11.39
N SER A 87 -14.18 -11.69 11.81
CA SER A 87 -12.86 -12.31 11.93
C SER A 87 -12.23 -12.55 10.55
N LEU A 88 -13.02 -13.02 9.57
CA LEU A 88 -12.57 -13.18 8.20
C LEU A 88 -12.16 -11.84 7.57
N LEU A 89 -12.97 -10.80 7.77
CA LEU A 89 -12.64 -9.45 7.31
C LEU A 89 -11.32 -8.93 7.92
N ALA A 90 -11.07 -9.20 9.20
CA ALA A 90 -9.82 -8.82 9.85
C ALA A 90 -8.61 -9.52 9.22
N GLU A 91 -8.75 -10.77 8.80
CA GLU A 91 -7.67 -11.49 8.11
C GLU A 91 -7.44 -10.97 6.69
N ASP A 92 -8.51 -10.65 5.95
CA ASP A 92 -8.42 -10.00 4.63
C ASP A 92 -7.71 -8.65 4.70
N ILE A 93 -7.97 -7.86 5.74
CA ILE A 93 -7.28 -6.58 6.00
C ILE A 93 -5.77 -6.82 6.20
N LYS A 94 -5.37 -7.79 7.04
CA LYS A 94 -3.94 -8.10 7.23
C LYS A 94 -3.26 -8.54 5.93
N VAL A 95 -3.94 -9.34 5.12
CA VAL A 95 -3.41 -9.77 3.81
C VAL A 95 -3.25 -8.57 2.88
N ALA A 96 -4.23 -7.66 2.85
CA ALA A 96 -4.15 -6.44 2.07
C ALA A 96 -3.01 -5.52 2.53
N GLU A 97 -2.84 -5.33 3.84
CA GLU A 97 -1.72 -4.57 4.42
C GLU A 97 -0.36 -5.14 3.99
N LYS A 98 -0.20 -6.46 4.04
CA LYS A 98 1.02 -7.13 3.58
C LYS A 98 1.30 -6.87 2.09
N LYS A 99 0.27 -6.96 1.23
CA LYS A 99 0.41 -6.67 -0.20
C LYS A 99 0.76 -5.21 -0.47
N ILE A 100 0.16 -4.28 0.28
CA ILE A 100 0.49 -2.84 0.18
C ILE A 100 1.95 -2.59 0.55
N LEU A 101 2.46 -3.22 1.62
CA LEU A 101 3.87 -3.12 2.01
C LEU A 101 4.81 -3.64 0.92
N GLU A 102 4.46 -4.77 0.29
CA GLU A 102 5.24 -5.35 -0.80
C GLU A 102 5.25 -4.47 -2.05
N VAL A 103 4.09 -3.94 -2.44
CA VAL A 103 3.97 -2.96 -3.54
C VAL A 103 4.80 -1.72 -3.26
N ASN A 104 4.72 -1.16 -2.04
CA ASN A 104 5.50 0.01 -1.65
C ASN A 104 7.01 -0.26 -1.72
N LYS A 105 7.45 -1.45 -1.31
CA LYS A 105 8.87 -1.85 -1.44
C LYS A 105 9.30 -1.88 -2.92
N CYS A 106 8.52 -2.53 -3.79
CA CYS A 106 8.84 -2.58 -5.22
C CYS A 106 8.83 -1.20 -5.88
N LEU A 107 7.93 -0.30 -5.47
CA LEU A 107 7.90 1.08 -5.96
C LEU A 107 9.16 1.85 -5.58
N ILE A 108 9.62 1.73 -4.33
CA ILE A 108 10.87 2.35 -3.87
C ILE A 108 12.07 1.80 -4.65
N GLU A 109 12.17 0.49 -4.82
CA GLU A 109 13.25 -0.14 -5.61
C GLU A 109 13.24 0.33 -7.06
N SER A 110 12.04 0.45 -7.67
CA SER A 110 11.88 0.93 -9.04
C SER A 110 12.28 2.40 -9.18
N LEU A 111 11.92 3.25 -8.21
CA LEU A 111 12.32 4.66 -8.18
C LEU A 111 13.85 4.79 -8.10
N LEU A 112 14.49 4.07 -7.18
CA LEU A 112 15.95 4.07 -7.04
C LEU A 112 16.64 3.60 -8.32
N PHE A 113 16.09 2.59 -8.99
CA PHE A 113 16.62 2.13 -10.27
C PHE A 113 16.52 3.19 -11.37
N VAL A 114 15.40 3.91 -11.45
CA VAL A 114 15.23 5.01 -12.41
C VAL A 114 16.23 6.14 -12.13
N GLU A 115 16.35 6.55 -10.86
CA GLU A 115 17.32 7.57 -10.44
C GLU A 115 18.76 7.15 -10.78
N GLU A 116 19.13 5.90 -10.53
CA GLU A 116 20.46 5.37 -10.89
C GLU A 116 20.70 5.41 -12.41
N LYS A 117 19.69 5.07 -13.22
CA LYS A 117 19.79 5.13 -14.68
C LYS A 117 19.87 6.55 -15.21
N GLU A 118 19.14 7.48 -14.62
CA GLU A 118 19.18 8.90 -14.97
C GLU A 118 20.60 9.47 -14.73
N VAL A 119 21.16 9.25 -13.53
CA VAL A 119 22.53 9.65 -13.19
C VAL A 119 23.57 9.03 -14.14
N ASN A 120 23.40 7.75 -14.49
CA ASN A 120 24.29 7.08 -15.43
C ASN A 120 24.23 7.69 -16.84
N CYS A 121 23.02 8.05 -17.31
CA CYS A 121 22.83 8.72 -18.59
C CYS A 121 23.47 10.12 -18.60
N GLU A 122 23.27 10.91 -17.55
CA GLU A 122 23.90 12.23 -17.40
C GLU A 122 25.43 12.13 -17.39
N ASN A 123 25.98 11.18 -16.63
CA ASN A 123 27.42 10.93 -16.57
C ASN A 123 27.98 10.48 -17.93
N TYR A 124 27.26 9.61 -18.65
CA TYR A 124 27.66 9.19 -19.99
C TYR A 124 27.67 10.37 -20.97
N ALA A 125 26.64 11.20 -20.96
CA ALA A 125 26.56 12.39 -21.81
C ALA A 125 27.68 13.39 -21.49
N LEU A 126 27.95 13.64 -20.21
CA LEU A 126 29.05 14.51 -19.78
C LEU A 126 30.42 13.98 -20.20
N LYS A 127 30.66 12.68 -20.02
CA LYS A 127 31.92 12.04 -20.40
C LYS A 127 32.16 12.13 -21.91
N ASN A 128 31.15 11.84 -22.72
CA ASN A 128 31.25 11.89 -24.17
C ASN A 128 31.52 13.33 -24.67
N ASN A 129 30.87 14.33 -24.05
CA ASN A 129 31.13 15.73 -24.35
C ASN A 129 32.55 16.16 -23.95
N ALA A 130 33.07 15.70 -22.81
CA ALA A 130 34.44 15.97 -22.40
C ALA A 130 35.48 15.34 -23.34
N GLU A 131 35.24 14.11 -23.80
CA GLU A 131 36.07 13.42 -24.79
C GLU A 131 36.08 14.18 -26.13
N ASN A 132 34.91 14.57 -26.64
CA ASN A 132 34.80 15.38 -27.87
C ASN A 132 35.52 16.73 -27.78
N ILE A 133 35.41 17.42 -26.63
CA ILE A 133 36.12 18.68 -26.38
C ILE A 133 37.63 18.44 -26.32
N GLN A 134 38.08 17.37 -25.66
CA GLN A 134 39.50 17.04 -25.56
C GLN A 134 40.09 16.65 -26.91
N GLU A 135 39.34 15.93 -27.74
CA GLU A 135 39.71 15.61 -29.11
C GLU A 135 39.83 16.89 -29.95
N THR A 136 38.88 17.81 -29.83
CA THR A 136 38.93 19.13 -30.48
C THR A 136 40.16 19.93 -30.04
N ILE A 137 40.51 19.92 -28.75
CA ILE A 137 41.72 20.56 -28.22
C ILE A 137 42.98 19.89 -28.79
N ASN A 138 43.01 18.56 -28.90
CA ASN A 138 44.14 17.81 -29.45
C ASN A 138 44.33 18.13 -30.94
N TRP A 139 43.24 18.17 -31.72
CA TRP A 139 43.25 18.62 -33.10
C TRP A 139 43.75 20.06 -33.23
N ALA A 140 43.27 20.98 -32.40
CA ALA A 140 43.75 22.36 -32.40
C ALA A 140 45.25 22.46 -32.06
N ARG A 141 45.75 21.64 -31.13
CA ARG A 141 47.19 21.55 -30.82
C ARG A 141 48.01 20.98 -31.97
N ALA A 142 47.54 19.90 -32.59
CA ALA A 142 48.20 19.27 -33.74
C ALA A 142 48.28 20.24 -34.93
N LEU A 143 47.18 20.94 -35.23
CA LEU A 143 47.14 21.98 -36.26
C LEU A 143 48.10 23.14 -35.94
N ASN A 144 48.17 23.58 -34.68
CA ASN A 144 49.11 24.62 -34.26
C ASN A 144 50.57 24.17 -34.35
N LEU A 145 50.87 22.91 -34.02
CA LEU A 145 52.19 22.31 -34.19
C LEU A 145 52.57 22.21 -35.66
N GLN A 146 51.67 21.73 -36.51
CA GLN A 146 51.88 21.64 -37.95
C GLN A 146 52.11 23.03 -38.56
N ASN A 147 51.28 24.01 -38.22
CA ASN A 147 51.50 25.40 -38.65
C ASN A 147 52.86 25.94 -38.17
N ARG A 148 53.28 25.61 -36.95
CA ARG A 148 54.57 26.03 -36.42
C ARG A 148 55.72 25.35 -37.15
N GLU A 149 55.63 24.05 -37.41
CA GLU A 149 56.62 23.28 -38.19
C GLU A 149 56.67 23.75 -39.65
N GLU A 150 55.53 24.07 -40.26
CA GLU A 150 55.45 24.61 -41.62
C GLU A 150 56.04 26.02 -41.70
N ILE A 151 55.79 26.87 -40.69
CA ILE A 151 56.45 28.18 -40.52
C ILE A 151 57.97 27.99 -40.32
N THR A 152 58.38 26.97 -39.56
CA THR A 152 59.80 26.69 -39.27
C THR A 152 60.52 26.11 -40.50
N LEU A 153 59.86 25.26 -41.28
CA LEU A 153 60.32 24.76 -42.58
C LEU A 153 60.41 25.90 -43.59
N SER A 154 59.41 26.78 -43.64
CA SER A 154 59.44 28.02 -44.43
C SER A 154 60.63 28.90 -44.03
N LEU A 155 60.88 29.11 -42.73
CA LEU A 155 62.02 29.89 -42.25
C LEU A 155 63.36 29.23 -42.59
N SER A 156 63.46 27.91 -42.44
CA SER A 156 64.66 27.13 -42.72
C SER A 156 64.97 27.11 -44.22
N VAL A 157 63.95 27.01 -45.07
CA VAL A 157 64.07 27.10 -46.53
C VAL A 157 64.47 28.52 -46.96
N VAL A 158 63.90 29.56 -46.35
CA VAL A 158 64.28 30.96 -46.59
C VAL A 158 65.72 31.25 -46.15
N GLN A 159 66.17 30.68 -45.03
CA GLN A 159 67.56 30.81 -44.56
C GLN A 159 68.55 29.99 -45.41
N LEU A 160 68.18 28.77 -45.81
CA LEU A 160 69.00 27.91 -46.67
C LEU A 160 69.15 28.45 -48.10
N LEU A 161 68.11 29.09 -48.64
CA LEU A 161 68.13 29.60 -50.01
C LEU A 161 68.83 30.95 -50.17
N SER A 162 69.21 31.65 -49.09
CA SER A 162 69.99 32.91 -49.14
C SER A 162 69.59 33.86 -50.29
N ILE A 163 68.29 34.00 -50.54
CA ILE A 163 67.79 34.95 -51.54
C ILE A 163 67.87 36.33 -50.88
N LYS A 164 68.90 37.10 -51.26
CA LYS A 164 68.97 38.51 -50.88
C LYS A 164 67.83 39.29 -51.54
N SER A 165 67.06 39.93 -50.65
CA SER A 165 66.06 41.00 -50.78
C SER A 165 64.80 40.77 -51.61
N GLU A 166 63.68 40.59 -50.91
CA GLU A 166 62.37 41.15 -51.29
C GLU A 166 61.60 41.50 -50.01
N GLU A 167 62.10 42.53 -49.33
CA GLU A 167 61.45 43.16 -48.17
C GLU A 167 60.23 44.03 -48.58
N GLU A 168 59.88 44.05 -49.87
CA GLU A 168 58.80 44.89 -50.42
C GLU A 168 57.56 44.12 -50.92
N ASN A 169 57.61 42.79 -51.11
CA ASN A 169 56.48 42.03 -51.71
C ASN A 169 55.66 41.16 -50.73
N LYS A 170 56.07 41.01 -49.46
CA LYS A 170 55.33 40.19 -48.46
C LYS A 170 54.25 40.96 -47.67
N ASN A 171 54.24 42.29 -47.71
CA ASN A 171 53.30 43.10 -46.92
C ASN A 171 51.91 43.27 -47.54
N ILE A 172 51.68 42.89 -48.80
CA ILE A 172 50.37 43.13 -49.45
C ILE A 172 49.45 41.91 -49.31
N ASN A 173 49.95 40.69 -49.50
CA ASN A 173 49.04 39.53 -49.62
C ASN A 173 48.62 38.94 -48.26
N ASN A 174 49.51 38.95 -47.26
CA ASN A 174 49.22 38.39 -45.93
C ASN A 174 48.27 39.29 -45.12
N ASP A 175 48.34 40.60 -45.35
CA ASP A 175 47.51 41.60 -44.67
C ASP A 175 46.08 41.66 -45.23
N ILE A 176 45.90 41.42 -46.53
CA ILE A 176 44.58 41.39 -47.17
C ILE A 176 43.78 40.16 -46.71
N LEU A 177 44.41 38.99 -46.65
CA LEU A 177 43.78 37.75 -46.18
C LEU A 177 43.48 37.81 -44.68
N LYS A 178 44.42 38.29 -43.85
CA LYS A 178 44.17 38.49 -42.41
C LYS A 178 43.07 39.51 -42.14
N ARG A 179 43.00 40.62 -42.89
CA ARG A 179 41.91 41.60 -42.70
C ARG A 179 40.56 41.04 -43.12
N LYS A 180 40.48 40.31 -44.23
CA LYS A 180 39.23 39.67 -44.68
C LYS A 180 38.74 38.60 -43.68
N PHE A 181 39.64 37.77 -43.16
CA PHE A 181 39.27 36.76 -42.16
C PHE A 181 38.87 37.40 -40.83
N LYS A 182 39.52 38.49 -40.41
CA LYS A 182 39.16 39.19 -39.16
C LYS A 182 37.80 39.89 -39.25
N ALA A 183 37.39 40.33 -40.45
CA ALA A 183 36.13 41.03 -40.71
C ALA A 183 34.92 40.11 -40.99
N MET A 184 35.12 38.80 -41.18
CA MET A 184 34.02 37.85 -41.33
C MET A 184 33.31 37.62 -39.99
N ASP A 185 31.99 37.53 -40.02
CA ASP A 185 31.21 37.07 -38.87
C ASP A 185 31.49 35.58 -38.60
N THR A 186 31.10 35.13 -37.41
CA THR A 186 31.44 33.80 -36.91
C THR A 186 30.83 32.68 -37.76
N ASP A 187 29.64 32.87 -38.32
CA ASP A 187 28.95 31.85 -39.14
C ASP A 187 29.61 31.73 -40.52
N SER A 188 30.03 32.86 -41.10
CA SER A 188 30.80 32.89 -42.36
C SER A 188 32.17 32.22 -42.22
N LYS A 189 32.83 32.34 -41.06
CA LYS A 189 34.10 31.66 -40.77
C LYS A 189 33.93 30.15 -40.67
N ILE A 190 32.86 29.71 -40.00
CA ILE A 190 32.51 28.30 -39.87
C ILE A 190 32.23 27.70 -41.26
N ASN A 191 31.44 28.36 -42.10
CA ASN A 191 31.17 27.89 -43.47
C ASN A 191 32.42 27.80 -44.35
N PHE A 192 33.35 28.76 -44.26
CA PHE A 192 34.61 28.70 -45.00
C PHE A 192 35.50 27.51 -44.59
N MET A 193 35.49 27.15 -43.30
CA MET A 193 36.20 25.97 -42.80
C MET A 193 35.49 24.66 -43.18
N VAL A 194 34.16 24.64 -43.16
CA VAL A 194 33.34 23.46 -43.52
C VAL A 194 33.45 23.14 -45.02
N GLN A 195 33.47 24.14 -45.91
CA GLN A 195 33.63 23.93 -47.36
C GLN A 195 35.00 23.32 -47.72
N ASN A 196 36.08 23.77 -47.08
CA ASN A 196 37.42 23.19 -47.29
C ASN A 196 37.52 21.75 -46.77
N ASN A 197 36.78 21.39 -45.72
CA ASN A 197 36.69 20.01 -45.23
C ASN A 197 35.82 19.10 -46.11
N TYR A 198 34.79 19.62 -46.76
CA TYR A 198 33.93 18.80 -47.63
C TYR A 198 34.66 18.39 -48.93
N GLU A 199 35.52 19.26 -49.47
CA GLU A 199 36.34 18.95 -50.64
C GLU A 199 37.48 17.97 -50.32
N SER A 200 38.02 17.96 -49.10
CA SER A 200 39.08 17.00 -48.70
C SER A 200 38.55 15.62 -48.31
N VAL A 201 37.29 15.51 -47.86
CA VAL A 201 36.67 14.23 -47.46
C VAL A 201 36.04 13.50 -48.65
N LYS A 202 35.69 14.19 -49.74
CA LYS A 202 35.07 13.57 -50.93
C LYS A 202 35.99 12.56 -51.64
N ASP A 203 37.30 12.69 -51.48
CA ASP A 203 38.29 11.79 -52.07
C ASP A 203 38.52 10.49 -51.26
N ASN A 204 37.93 10.37 -50.05
CA ASN A 204 38.14 9.23 -49.14
C ASN A 204 36.93 8.26 -49.02
N PHE A 205 35.86 8.44 -49.80
CA PHE A 205 34.64 7.61 -49.77
C PHE A 205 34.37 6.89 -51.09
N VAL A 206 35.38 6.19 -51.62
CA VAL A 206 35.18 5.11 -52.60
C VAL A 206 35.81 3.86 -51.98
N ASP A 207 35.04 2.77 -51.94
CA ASP A 207 35.34 1.44 -51.42
C ASP A 207 35.11 1.19 -49.92
N ASP A 208 33.88 0.81 -49.57
CA ASP A 208 33.61 -0.58 -49.16
C ASP A 208 32.09 -0.80 -49.01
N ALA A 209 31.54 -1.43 -50.04
CA ALA A 209 30.26 -2.11 -50.00
C ALA A 209 30.41 -3.48 -49.33
N ASP A 210 29.31 -4.00 -48.80
CA ASP A 210 29.08 -5.39 -48.34
C ASP A 210 29.53 -5.80 -46.93
N CYS A 211 28.61 -5.65 -45.96
CA CYS A 211 28.32 -6.74 -45.00
C CYS A 211 27.11 -6.43 -44.10
N TYR A 212 25.89 -6.77 -44.55
CA TYR A 212 24.82 -7.21 -43.67
C TYR A 212 23.98 -8.24 -44.43
N GLN A 213 24.22 -9.53 -44.15
CA GLN A 213 23.26 -10.59 -44.42
C GLN A 213 22.44 -10.86 -43.15
N VAL A 214 21.14 -11.04 -43.41
CA VAL A 214 19.99 -11.24 -42.51
C VAL A 214 20.12 -12.50 -41.65
#